data_AF-A0A497E837-F1
#
_entry.id   AF-A0A497E837-F1
#
_cell.length_a   1.000
_cell.length_b   1.000
_cell.length_c   1.000
_cell.angle_alpha   90.00
_cell.angle_beta   90.00
_cell.angle_gamma   90.00
#
_symmetry.space_group_name_H-M   'P 1'
#
loop_
_entity.id
_entity.type
_entity.pdbx_description
1 polymer ?
#
loop_
_entity_poly.entity_id
_entity_poly.type
_entity_poly.pdbx_seq_one_letter_code
_entity_poly.pdbx_strand_id
1 'polypeptide(L)'
;MYLSYVTAIGGGFMEFRMLDVVIGPASLLIVTALWSTLRFLMPSFATVSALAVVIVGASIGLNGGMRFEDRAHKVMTRAEMWEESTKAWILVGQFFGRTALHGESLATTAAGAIPYFSKLPSLDQLGLNDRFIARLPQAEGHGVGHQKIAPEAYLVERKITFVIGHPRLYLQPKIERLQPGEFFVRIEDPSGITFFLAVRTTLDREVLIASLRDRGILVVDPDQS
;
A
#
# COMPACT_ATOMS: atom_id res chain seq x y z
N MET A 1 6.44 9.03 -26.49
CA MET A 1 7.16 9.56 -25.31
C MET A 1 6.81 8.79 -24.03
N TYR A 2 5.53 8.68 -23.65
CA TYR A 2 5.12 7.97 -22.43
C TYR A 2 5.45 6.46 -22.43
N LEU A 3 5.08 5.72 -23.48
CA LEU A 3 5.40 4.29 -23.60
C LEU A 3 6.91 4.02 -23.58
N SER A 4 7.68 4.88 -24.25
CA SER A 4 9.15 4.84 -24.27
C SER A 4 9.74 5.08 -22.88
N TYR A 5 9.12 5.96 -22.09
CA TYR A 5 9.49 6.19 -20.70
C TYR A 5 9.17 4.97 -19.84
N VAL A 6 7.96 4.39 -19.95
CA VAL A 6 7.54 3.20 -19.20
C VAL A 6 8.46 2.00 -19.49
N THR A 7 8.84 1.77 -20.76
CA THR A 7 9.81 0.72 -21.10
C THR A 7 11.21 1.02 -20.58
N ALA A 8 11.66 2.28 -20.62
CA ALA A 8 12.98 2.67 -20.11
C ALA A 8 13.12 2.50 -18.58
N ILE A 9 12.05 2.74 -17.81
CA ILE A 9 12.04 2.55 -16.35
C ILE A 9 11.70 1.12 -15.91
N GLY A 10 11.31 0.25 -16.85
CA GLY A 10 10.96 -1.15 -16.57
C GLY A 10 9.56 -1.36 -15.94
N GLY A 11 8.67 -0.38 -16.03
CA GLY A 11 7.34 -0.43 -15.41
C GLY A 11 7.35 -0.16 -13.90
N GLY A 12 6.37 -0.72 -13.18
CA GLY A 12 6.26 -0.61 -11.72
C GLY A 12 5.59 -1.84 -11.09
N PHE A 13 5.68 -2.00 -9.77
CA PHE A 13 5.10 -3.14 -9.05
C PHE A 13 3.60 -3.34 -9.33
N MET A 14 2.87 -2.26 -9.61
CA MET A 14 1.48 -2.31 -10.08
C MET A 14 1.46 -2.41 -11.61
N GLU A 15 1.46 -3.65 -12.10
CA GLU A 15 1.70 -4.04 -13.51
C GLU A 15 0.96 -3.21 -14.57
N PHE A 16 -0.25 -2.71 -14.28
CA PHE A 16 -1.07 -1.99 -15.26
C PHE A 16 -1.34 -0.51 -14.93
N ARG A 17 -0.97 -0.01 -13.75
CA ARG A 17 -1.30 1.37 -13.33
C ARG A 17 -0.81 2.43 -14.32
N MET A 18 0.34 2.18 -14.95
CA MET A 18 0.91 3.09 -15.94
C MET A 18 0.18 2.97 -17.30
N LEU A 19 -0.39 1.81 -17.61
CA LEU A 19 -1.16 1.62 -18.85
C LEU A 19 -2.61 2.08 -18.70
N ASP A 20 -3.19 2.07 -17.51
CA ASP A 20 -4.59 2.49 -17.26
C ASP A 20 -4.90 3.89 -17.82
N VAL A 21 -3.95 4.82 -17.69
CA VAL A 21 -4.07 6.19 -18.19
C VAL A 21 -4.11 6.26 -19.73
N VAL A 22 -3.49 5.29 -20.40
CA VAL A 22 -3.38 5.23 -21.87
C VAL A 22 -4.48 4.36 -22.47
N ILE A 23 -4.87 3.26 -21.81
CA ILE A 23 -5.84 2.29 -22.31
C ILE A 23 -7.19 2.96 -22.59
N GLY A 24 -7.68 3.80 -21.68
CA GLY A 24 -8.96 4.52 -21.87
C GLY A 24 -8.97 5.39 -23.14
N PRO A 25 -8.08 6.39 -23.27
CA PRO A 25 -8.01 7.22 -24.47
C PRO A 25 -7.68 6.42 -25.75
N ALA A 26 -6.75 5.46 -25.67
CA ALA A 26 -6.36 4.66 -26.84
C ALA A 26 -7.52 3.79 -27.34
N SER A 27 -8.26 3.15 -26.45
CA SER A 27 -9.45 2.36 -26.81
C SER A 27 -10.51 3.23 -27.49
N LEU A 28 -10.75 4.45 -26.99
CA LEU A 28 -11.68 5.40 -27.61
C LEU A 28 -11.24 5.80 -29.03
N LEU A 29 -9.94 6.07 -29.22
CA LEU A 29 -9.38 6.42 -30.53
C LEU A 29 -9.46 5.25 -31.52
N ILE A 30 -9.15 4.04 -31.07
CA ILE A 30 -9.26 2.83 -31.89
C ILE A 30 -10.71 2.60 -32.30
N VAL A 31 -11.67 2.71 -31.36
CA VAL A 31 -13.09 2.53 -31.65
C VAL A 31 -13.60 3.59 -32.62
N THR A 32 -13.24 4.86 -32.44
CA THR A 32 -13.70 5.94 -33.34
C THR A 32 -13.08 5.86 -34.74
N ALA A 33 -11.79 5.51 -34.84
CA ALA A 33 -11.11 5.30 -36.13
C ALA A 33 -11.68 4.07 -36.87
N LEU A 34 -11.87 2.96 -36.16
CA LEU A 34 -12.45 1.75 -36.75
C LEU A 34 -13.90 1.96 -37.17
N TRP A 35 -14.69 2.66 -36.34
CA TRP A 35 -16.09 3.00 -36.63
C TRP A 35 -16.24 3.89 -37.86
N SER A 36 -15.44 4.94 -37.96
CA SER A 36 -15.46 5.85 -39.13
C SER A 36 -15.06 5.13 -40.42
N THR A 37 -14.04 4.27 -40.34
CA THR A 37 -13.59 3.43 -41.48
C THR A 37 -14.65 2.43 -41.91
N LEU A 38 -15.28 1.73 -40.96
CA LEU A 38 -16.35 0.76 -41.23
C LEU A 38 -17.60 1.42 -41.80
N ARG A 39 -17.97 2.61 -41.32
CA ARG A 39 -19.11 3.38 -41.85
C ARG A 39 -18.87 3.83 -43.29
N PHE A 40 -17.63 4.15 -43.64
CA PHE A 40 -17.25 4.54 -45.00
C PHE A 40 -17.26 3.35 -45.96
N LEU A 41 -16.69 2.21 -45.55
CA LEU A 41 -16.55 1.04 -46.42
C LEU A 41 -17.80 0.14 -46.46
N MET A 42 -18.57 0.06 -45.38
CA MET A 42 -19.71 -0.85 -45.22
C MET A 42 -20.84 -0.21 -44.38
N PRO A 43 -21.57 0.77 -44.95
CA PRO A 43 -22.50 1.62 -44.19
C PRO A 43 -23.70 0.86 -43.59
N SER A 44 -24.19 -0.20 -44.24
CA SER A 44 -25.26 -1.06 -43.72
C SER A 44 -24.82 -1.93 -42.55
N PHE A 45 -23.53 -2.32 -42.51
CA PHE A 45 -22.97 -3.17 -41.45
C PHE A 45 -22.56 -2.36 -40.22
N ALA A 46 -22.13 -1.10 -40.41
CA ALA A 46 -21.75 -0.21 -39.32
C ALA A 46 -22.89 -0.05 -38.30
N THR A 47 -24.10 0.33 -38.73
CA THR A 47 -25.23 0.55 -37.83
C THR A 47 -25.58 -0.69 -36.99
N VAL A 48 -25.51 -1.88 -37.60
CA VAL A 48 -25.74 -3.16 -36.90
C VAL A 48 -24.64 -3.46 -35.89
N SER A 49 -23.39 -3.16 -36.22
CA SER A 49 -22.25 -3.39 -35.33
C SER A 49 -22.20 -2.41 -34.15
N ALA A 50 -22.63 -1.15 -34.28
CA ALA A 50 -22.81 -0.27 -33.11
C ALA A 50 -23.90 -0.79 -32.19
N LEU A 51 -25.04 -1.19 -32.74
CA LEU A 51 -26.11 -1.74 -31.93
C LEU A 51 -25.63 -3.00 -31.19
N ALA A 52 -24.89 -3.88 -31.86
CA ALA A 52 -24.31 -5.06 -31.24
C ALA A 52 -23.32 -4.71 -30.11
N VAL A 53 -22.45 -3.72 -30.30
CA VAL A 53 -21.51 -3.26 -29.26
C VAL A 53 -22.26 -2.65 -28.06
N VAL A 54 -23.29 -1.84 -28.30
CA VAL A 54 -24.12 -1.27 -27.24
C VAL A 54 -24.88 -2.35 -26.49
N ILE A 55 -25.45 -3.33 -27.20
CA ILE A 55 -26.16 -4.46 -26.59
C ILE A 55 -25.19 -5.32 -25.78
N VAL A 56 -24.03 -5.68 -26.32
CA VAL A 56 -23.00 -6.45 -25.60
C VAL A 56 -22.49 -5.67 -24.38
N GLY A 57 -22.20 -4.37 -24.53
CA GLY A 57 -21.78 -3.49 -23.44
C GLY A 57 -22.84 -3.35 -22.35
N ALA A 58 -24.11 -3.18 -22.73
CA ALA A 58 -25.24 -3.14 -21.81
C ALA A 58 -25.48 -4.50 -21.14
N SER A 59 -25.36 -5.60 -21.88
CA SER A 59 -25.46 -6.96 -21.33
C SER A 59 -24.33 -7.26 -20.34
N ILE A 60 -23.10 -6.82 -20.61
CA ILE A 60 -21.99 -6.93 -19.67
C ILE A 60 -22.26 -6.05 -18.43
N GLY A 61 -22.68 -4.80 -18.62
CA GLY A 61 -23.00 -3.89 -17.50
C GLY A 61 -24.15 -4.39 -16.61
N LEU A 62 -25.23 -4.90 -17.20
CA LEU A 62 -26.41 -5.39 -16.51
C LEU A 62 -26.20 -6.76 -15.84
N ASN A 63 -25.27 -7.59 -16.34
CA ASN A 63 -24.89 -8.86 -15.71
C ASN A 63 -23.75 -8.74 -14.69
N GLY A 64 -23.40 -7.51 -14.27
CA GLY A 64 -22.44 -7.26 -13.19
C GLY A 64 -21.01 -6.98 -13.63
N GLY A 65 -20.80 -6.51 -14.86
CA GLY A 65 -19.48 -6.22 -15.44
C GLY A 65 -18.71 -7.49 -15.81
N MET A 66 -17.56 -7.34 -16.46
CA MET A 66 -16.57 -8.42 -16.52
C MET A 66 -16.16 -8.73 -15.08
N ARG A 67 -16.85 -9.70 -14.46
CA ARG A 67 -16.35 -10.37 -13.26
C ARG A 67 -15.09 -11.05 -13.74
N PHE A 68 -13.94 -10.46 -13.43
CA PHE A 68 -12.67 -11.15 -13.53
C PHE A 68 -12.82 -12.37 -12.63
N GLU A 69 -13.08 -13.50 -13.26
CA GLU A 69 -13.30 -14.76 -12.58
C GLU A 69 -12.02 -15.06 -11.81
N ASP A 70 -12.13 -15.08 -10.49
CA ASP A 70 -11.11 -15.55 -9.55
C ASP A 70 -10.82 -17.02 -9.85
N ARG A 71 -10.03 -17.26 -10.89
CA ARG A 71 -9.50 -18.59 -11.14
C ARG A 71 -8.62 -18.94 -9.96
N ALA A 72 -9.06 -19.96 -9.25
CA ALA A 72 -8.50 -20.55 -8.06
C ALA A 72 -7.02 -20.96 -8.19
N HIS A 73 -6.12 -19.99 -8.28
CA HIS A 73 -4.81 -20.13 -7.69
C HIS A 73 -4.97 -19.87 -6.19
N LYS A 74 -4.28 -20.66 -5.36
CA LYS A 74 -4.19 -20.56 -3.89
C LYS A 74 -3.46 -19.28 -3.43
N VAL A 75 -3.77 -18.16 -4.07
CA VAL A 75 -3.24 -16.83 -3.84
C VAL A 75 -4.51 -16.01 -3.62
N MET A 76 -4.79 -15.59 -2.39
CA MET A 76 -5.77 -14.52 -2.11
C MET A 76 -5.65 -13.50 -3.22
N THR A 77 -6.77 -13.09 -3.81
CA THR A 77 -6.72 -12.15 -4.92
C THR A 77 -5.93 -10.93 -4.44
N ARG A 78 -5.05 -10.40 -5.29
CA ARG A 78 -4.24 -9.24 -4.93
C ARG A 78 -5.16 -8.10 -4.48
N ALA A 79 -6.39 -7.99 -4.99
CA ALA A 79 -7.39 -7.05 -4.51
C ALA A 79 -7.81 -7.28 -3.04
N GLU A 80 -8.15 -8.51 -2.64
CA GLU A 80 -8.53 -8.83 -1.26
C GLU A 80 -7.36 -8.64 -0.28
N MET A 81 -6.15 -9.09 -0.66
CA MET A 81 -4.95 -8.87 0.14
C MET A 81 -4.68 -7.38 0.35
N TRP A 82 -4.91 -6.56 -0.68
CA TRP A 82 -4.78 -5.11 -0.60
C TRP A 82 -5.90 -4.49 0.23
N GLU A 83 -7.13 -4.98 0.16
CA GLU A 83 -8.23 -4.47 0.97
C GLU A 83 -8.02 -4.76 2.46
N GLU A 84 -7.64 -5.99 2.80
CA GLU A 84 -7.33 -6.38 4.18
C GLU A 84 -6.08 -5.65 4.71
N SER A 85 -5.01 -5.58 3.92
CA SER A 85 -3.81 -4.83 4.31
C SER A 85 -4.10 -3.35 4.45
N THR A 86 -4.91 -2.77 3.56
CA THR A 86 -5.31 -1.36 3.66
C THR A 86 -6.13 -1.11 4.91
N LYS A 87 -7.13 -1.95 5.22
CA LYS A 87 -7.92 -1.84 6.46
C LYS A 87 -7.02 -1.91 7.71
N ALA A 88 -6.06 -2.84 7.73
CA ALA A 88 -5.09 -2.95 8.80
C ALA A 88 -4.21 -1.68 8.91
N TRP A 89 -3.74 -1.13 7.80
CA TRP A 89 -2.91 0.08 7.78
C TRP A 89 -3.69 1.34 8.15
N ILE A 90 -4.97 1.43 7.77
CA ILE A 90 -5.88 2.48 8.24
C ILE A 90 -6.01 2.40 9.75
N LEU A 91 -6.24 1.20 10.30
CA LEU A 91 -6.35 1.00 11.74
C LEU A 91 -5.07 1.43 12.47
N VAL A 92 -3.90 1.04 11.96
CA VAL A 92 -2.59 1.48 12.49
C VAL A 92 -2.44 3.00 12.43
N GLY A 93 -2.76 3.61 11.29
CA GLY A 93 -2.69 5.06 11.14
C GLY A 93 -3.62 5.79 12.11
N GLN A 94 -4.87 5.34 12.23
CA GLN A 94 -5.84 5.90 13.16
C GLN A 94 -5.44 5.72 14.63
N PHE A 95 -4.84 4.58 14.98
CA PHE A 95 -4.28 4.35 16.31
C PHE A 95 -3.26 5.44 16.65
N PHE A 96 -2.23 5.60 15.82
CA PHE A 96 -1.21 6.62 16.06
C PHE A 96 -1.78 8.04 16.01
N GLY A 97 -2.75 8.32 15.15
CA GLY A 97 -3.42 9.63 15.10
C GLY A 97 -4.18 9.99 16.38
N ARG A 98 -4.54 9.02 17.21
CA ARG A 98 -5.20 9.23 18.51
C ARG A 98 -4.23 9.19 19.70
N THR A 99 -3.14 8.44 19.59
CA THR A 99 -2.28 8.12 20.73
C THR A 99 -0.93 8.81 20.73
N ALA A 100 -0.45 9.25 19.56
CA ALA A 100 0.83 9.92 19.47
C ALA A 100 0.77 11.36 19.99
N LEU A 101 1.86 11.80 20.61
CA LEU A 101 2.04 13.13 21.14
C LEU A 101 2.55 14.09 20.06
N HIS A 102 2.36 15.39 20.29
CA HIS A 102 2.91 16.42 19.42
C HIS A 102 4.43 16.32 19.36
N GLY A 103 4.99 16.25 18.16
CA GLY A 103 6.43 16.12 17.92
C GLY A 103 6.92 14.67 17.76
N GLU A 104 6.08 13.67 18.02
CA GLU A 104 6.41 12.28 17.67
C GLU A 104 6.37 12.08 16.15
N SER A 105 7.18 11.14 15.64
CA SER A 105 7.31 10.86 14.21
C SER A 105 7.35 9.37 13.91
N LEU A 106 7.12 9.00 12.65
CA LEU A 106 6.92 7.61 12.24
C LEU A 106 7.74 7.25 10.99
N ALA A 107 8.48 6.14 11.02
CA ALA A 107 9.01 5.52 9.83
C ALA A 107 8.25 4.23 9.50
N THR A 108 7.86 4.02 8.23
CA THR A 108 7.17 2.80 7.80
C THR A 108 7.55 2.39 6.38
N THR A 109 7.51 1.09 6.06
CA THR A 109 7.60 0.62 4.66
C THR A 109 6.25 0.68 3.93
N ALA A 110 5.15 0.95 4.63
CA ALA A 110 3.80 1.04 4.07
C ALA A 110 3.34 2.52 4.03
N ALA A 111 4.08 3.34 3.29
CA ALA A 111 3.72 4.73 3.07
C ALA A 111 2.38 4.83 2.31
N GLY A 112 1.52 5.77 2.72
CA GLY A 112 0.15 5.90 2.24
C GLY A 112 -0.83 5.99 3.40
N ALA A 113 -1.57 4.91 3.67
CA ALA A 113 -2.63 4.89 4.68
C ALA A 113 -2.14 5.26 6.09
N ILE A 114 -1.02 4.69 6.56
CA ILE A 114 -0.53 4.98 7.93
C ILE A 114 -0.19 6.47 8.10
N PRO A 115 0.67 7.10 7.27
CA PRO A 115 0.86 8.55 7.29
C PRO A 115 -0.43 9.36 7.13
N TYR A 116 -1.31 8.95 6.21
CA TYR A 116 -2.52 9.70 5.90
C TYR A 116 -3.48 9.78 7.08
N PHE A 117 -3.68 8.68 7.83
CA PHE A 117 -4.59 8.64 8.97
C PHE A 117 -3.95 9.06 10.29
N SER A 118 -2.63 8.85 10.46
CA SER A 118 -1.92 9.27 11.68
C SER A 118 -1.65 10.77 11.74
N LYS A 119 -1.52 11.43 10.58
CA LYS A 119 -1.13 12.84 10.46
C LYS A 119 0.24 13.16 11.10
N LEU A 120 1.04 12.12 11.39
CA LEU A 120 2.37 12.30 11.95
C LEU A 120 3.39 12.66 10.85
N PRO A 121 4.42 13.46 11.18
CA PRO A 121 5.63 13.53 10.38
C PRO A 121 6.15 12.12 10.11
N SER A 122 6.28 11.76 8.84
CA SER A 122 6.55 10.37 8.46
C SER A 122 7.61 10.22 7.37
N LEU A 123 8.42 9.18 7.53
CA LEU A 123 9.52 8.81 6.64
C LEU A 123 9.20 7.43 6.03
N ASP A 124 9.14 7.38 4.70
CA ASP A 124 9.03 6.10 4.00
C ASP A 124 10.39 5.42 3.97
N GLN A 125 10.48 4.26 4.60
CA GLN A 125 11.72 3.50 4.70
C GLN A 125 12.21 3.00 3.34
N LEU A 126 11.34 2.98 2.32
CA LEU A 126 11.70 2.58 0.94
C LEU A 126 12.10 3.78 0.06
N GLY A 127 11.96 5.01 0.58
CA GLY A 127 12.46 6.23 -0.05
C GLY A 127 11.52 6.93 -1.02
N LEU A 128 10.20 6.66 -1.00
CA LEU A 128 9.23 7.39 -1.81
C LEU A 128 9.17 8.87 -1.46
N ASN A 129 9.41 9.25 -0.20
CA ASN A 129 9.30 10.63 0.28
C ASN A 129 10.61 11.21 0.83
N ASP A 130 11.74 10.49 0.77
CA ASP A 130 13.02 10.95 1.29
C ASP A 130 14.13 10.82 0.24
N ARG A 131 14.79 11.94 -0.04
CA ARG A 131 15.80 12.07 -1.10
C ARG A 131 17.08 11.27 -0.83
N PHE A 132 17.48 11.10 0.43
CA PHE A 132 18.66 10.34 0.78
C PHE A 132 18.41 8.86 0.50
N ILE A 133 17.30 8.32 1.02
CA ILE A 133 16.93 6.91 0.84
C ILE A 133 16.69 6.60 -0.64
N ALA A 134 16.02 7.49 -1.38
CA ALA A 134 15.79 7.36 -2.81
C ALA A 134 17.08 7.20 -3.64
N ARG A 135 18.24 7.62 -3.11
CA ARG A 135 19.55 7.58 -3.79
C ARG A 135 20.48 6.49 -3.29
N LEU A 136 20.05 5.69 -2.31
CA LEU A 136 20.83 4.54 -1.88
C LEU A 136 21.00 3.53 -3.02
N PRO A 137 22.13 2.80 -3.04
CA PRO A 137 22.32 1.70 -3.97
C PRO A 137 21.20 0.67 -3.80
N GLN A 138 20.75 0.10 -4.91
CA GLN A 138 19.74 -0.95 -4.90
C GLN A 138 20.36 -2.24 -4.34
N ALA A 139 19.72 -2.85 -3.37
CA ALA A 139 20.05 -4.19 -2.91
C ALA A 139 19.68 -5.22 -3.99
N GLU A 140 20.57 -6.16 -4.25
CA GLU A 140 20.29 -7.29 -5.15
C GLU A 140 19.21 -8.19 -4.54
N GLY A 141 18.37 -8.79 -5.40
CA GLY A 141 17.45 -9.87 -5.01
C GLY A 141 16.12 -9.47 -4.35
N HIS A 142 15.82 -8.18 -4.18
CA HIS A 142 14.53 -7.74 -3.62
C HIS A 142 13.53 -7.39 -4.72
N GLY A 143 12.25 -7.74 -4.53
CA GLY A 143 11.18 -7.49 -5.49
C GLY A 143 11.12 -6.03 -5.96
N VAL A 144 10.62 -5.81 -7.19
CA VAL A 144 10.54 -4.47 -7.81
C VAL A 144 9.90 -3.48 -6.84
N GLY A 145 10.62 -2.39 -6.52
CA GLY A 145 10.16 -1.34 -5.60
C GLY A 145 10.53 -1.50 -4.12
N HIS A 146 11.11 -2.62 -3.70
CA HIS A 146 11.56 -2.87 -2.31
C HIS A 146 13.09 -3.08 -2.21
N GLN A 147 13.82 -2.50 -3.15
CA GLN A 147 15.27 -2.68 -3.30
C GLN A 147 16.09 -1.73 -2.43
N LYS A 148 15.44 -0.87 -1.64
CA LYS A 148 16.08 0.12 -0.79
C LYS A 148 15.41 0.07 0.58
N ILE A 149 16.21 0.25 1.62
CA ILE A 149 15.71 0.38 2.98
C ILE A 149 16.53 1.44 3.72
N ALA A 150 15.86 2.25 4.52
CA ALA A 150 16.50 3.25 5.36
C ALA A 150 17.51 2.58 6.30
N PRO A 151 18.78 3.03 6.31
CA PRO A 151 19.77 2.56 7.27
C PRO A 151 19.35 2.96 8.69
N GLU A 152 19.64 2.10 9.67
CA GLU A 152 19.30 2.35 11.07
C GLU A 152 19.87 3.68 11.59
N ALA A 153 21.15 3.93 11.32
CA ALA A 153 21.82 5.16 11.71
C ALA A 153 21.12 6.42 11.19
N TYR A 154 20.51 6.35 10.00
CA TYR A 154 19.77 7.47 9.42
C TYR A 154 18.45 7.70 10.15
N LEU A 155 17.74 6.64 10.58
CA LEU A 155 16.53 6.77 11.38
C LEU A 155 16.83 7.39 12.76
N VAL A 156 17.96 7.01 13.37
CA VAL A 156 18.46 7.59 14.63
C VAL A 156 18.81 9.07 14.45
N GLU A 157 19.53 9.42 13.38
CA GLU A 157 19.88 10.82 13.05
C GLU A 157 18.62 11.68 12.88
N ARG A 158 17.59 11.13 12.23
CA ARG A 158 16.28 11.76 12.04
C ARG A 158 15.40 11.77 13.30
N LYS A 159 15.84 11.13 14.39
CA LYS A 159 15.13 11.02 15.67
C LYS A 159 13.71 10.47 15.52
N ILE A 160 13.57 9.41 14.73
CA ILE A 160 12.26 8.78 14.50
C ILE A 160 11.73 8.13 15.78
N THR A 161 10.53 8.51 16.21
CA THR A 161 9.91 7.96 17.43
C THR A 161 9.44 6.53 17.24
N PHE A 162 8.64 6.27 16.21
CA PHE A 162 8.07 4.96 15.93
C PHE A 162 8.63 4.44 14.62
N VAL A 163 9.29 3.28 14.66
CA VAL A 163 9.68 2.57 13.46
C VAL A 163 8.85 1.30 13.36
N ILE A 164 8.13 1.20 12.25
CA ILE A 164 7.30 0.06 11.91
C ILE A 164 7.87 -0.52 10.63
N GLY A 165 8.29 -1.78 10.62
CA GLY A 165 8.75 -2.44 9.39
C GLY A 165 7.63 -2.60 8.37
N HIS A 166 7.48 -3.81 7.82
CA HIS A 166 6.24 -4.14 7.11
C HIS A 166 5.12 -4.35 8.14
N PRO A 167 4.12 -3.44 8.22
CA PRO A 167 3.12 -3.47 9.28
C PRO A 167 2.27 -4.72 9.19
N ARG A 168 2.30 -5.51 10.27
CA ARG A 168 1.50 -6.72 10.45
C ARG A 168 0.76 -6.62 11.78
N LEU A 169 -0.54 -6.89 11.72
CA LEU A 169 -1.37 -7.02 12.90
C LEU A 169 -1.50 -8.50 13.26
N TYR A 170 -1.27 -8.82 14.53
CA TYR A 170 -1.43 -10.16 15.06
C TYR A 170 -2.59 -10.21 16.04
N LEU A 171 -3.40 -11.26 16.02
CA LEU A 171 -4.47 -11.44 17.02
C LEU A 171 -3.92 -11.77 18.42
N GLN A 172 -2.68 -12.25 18.49
CA GLN A 172 -1.95 -12.57 19.71
C GLN A 172 -0.50 -12.14 19.57
N PRO A 173 0.17 -11.68 20.64
CA PRO A 173 1.57 -11.29 20.57
C PRO A 173 2.44 -12.53 20.29
N LYS A 174 3.14 -12.52 19.15
CA LYS A 174 4.06 -13.59 18.76
C LYS A 174 5.49 -13.13 19.03
N ILE A 175 5.93 -13.26 20.28
CA ILE A 175 7.23 -12.77 20.75
C ILE A 175 8.37 -13.34 19.89
N GLU A 176 8.25 -14.60 19.45
CA GLU A 176 9.20 -15.28 18.57
C GLU A 176 9.37 -14.63 17.18
N ARG A 177 8.50 -13.70 16.81
CA ARG A 177 8.55 -12.95 15.54
C ARG A 177 9.08 -11.53 15.67
N LEU A 178 9.35 -11.05 16.89
CA LEU A 178 9.91 -9.71 17.10
C LEU A 178 11.38 -9.69 16.67
N GLN A 179 11.79 -8.63 16.00
CA GLN A 179 13.19 -8.31 15.80
C GLN A 179 13.80 -7.74 17.09
N PRO A 180 15.13 -7.79 17.25
CA PRO A 180 15.79 -7.16 18.41
C PRO A 180 15.37 -5.69 18.56
N GLY A 181 14.92 -5.33 19.77
CA GLY A 181 14.46 -3.98 20.10
C GLY A 181 13.02 -3.65 19.71
N GLU A 182 12.29 -4.57 19.07
CA GLU A 182 10.85 -4.43 18.87
C GLU A 182 10.06 -4.89 20.11
N PHE A 183 8.90 -4.26 20.31
CA PHE A 183 7.89 -4.63 21.28
C PHE A 183 6.51 -4.56 20.62
N PHE A 184 5.51 -5.19 21.22
CA PHE A 184 4.14 -5.07 20.73
C PHE A 184 3.39 -3.93 21.42
N VAL A 185 2.65 -3.16 20.62
CA VAL A 185 1.59 -2.29 21.13
C VAL A 185 0.23 -2.91 20.81
N ARG A 186 -0.68 -2.86 21.78
CA ARG A 186 -2.07 -3.29 21.61
C ARG A 186 -2.85 -2.24 20.83
N ILE A 187 -3.54 -2.67 19.79
CA ILE A 187 -4.42 -1.85 18.96
C ILE A 187 -5.80 -2.49 18.98
N GLU A 188 -6.86 -1.68 19.12
CA GLU A 188 -8.24 -2.15 19.08
C GLU A 188 -8.95 -1.51 17.89
N ASP A 189 -9.67 -2.33 17.12
CA ASP A 189 -10.51 -1.85 16.03
C ASP A 189 -11.86 -1.31 16.55
N PRO A 190 -12.65 -0.60 15.72
CA PRO A 190 -13.96 -0.09 16.11
C PRO A 190 -14.99 -1.18 16.50
N SER A 191 -14.72 -2.44 16.16
CA SER A 191 -15.56 -3.60 16.50
C SER A 191 -15.14 -4.27 17.82
N GLY A 192 -14.10 -3.79 18.48
CA GLY A 192 -13.58 -4.33 19.74
C GLY A 192 -12.57 -5.48 19.55
N ILE A 193 -12.18 -5.80 18.31
CA ILE A 193 -11.16 -6.82 18.04
C ILE A 193 -9.80 -6.25 18.39
N THR A 194 -9.07 -7.00 19.22
CA THR A 194 -7.73 -6.64 19.64
C THR A 194 -6.68 -7.23 18.70
N PHE A 195 -5.73 -6.39 18.33
CA PHE A 195 -4.55 -6.72 17.56
C PHE A 195 -3.28 -6.26 18.28
N PHE A 196 -2.15 -6.83 17.88
CA PHE A 196 -0.81 -6.48 18.33
C PHE A 196 0.02 -6.05 17.13
N LEU A 197 0.63 -4.87 17.23
CA LEU A 197 1.53 -4.33 16.21
C LEU A 197 2.95 -4.29 16.75
N ALA A 198 3.89 -4.86 16.00
CA ALA A 198 5.32 -4.76 16.31
C ALA A 198 5.82 -3.34 15.98
N VAL A 199 6.45 -2.71 16.96
CA VAL A 199 7.01 -1.35 16.89
C VAL A 199 8.37 -1.35 17.55
N ARG A 200 9.31 -0.59 17.00
CA ARG A 200 10.56 -0.22 17.68
C ARG A 200 10.72 1.29 17.70
N THR A 201 11.74 1.76 18.40
CA THR A 201 12.08 3.19 18.49
C THR A 201 13.56 3.41 18.23
N THR A 202 13.90 4.61 17.76
CA THR A 202 15.31 5.07 17.70
C THR A 202 15.70 5.92 18.91
N LEU A 203 14.73 6.22 19.78
CA LEU A 203 14.91 6.93 21.02
C LEU A 203 15.14 5.95 22.18
N ASP A 204 15.24 6.47 23.40
CA ASP A 204 15.27 5.63 24.59
C ASP A 204 13.99 4.79 24.69
N ARG A 205 14.18 3.47 24.64
CA ARG A 205 13.10 2.47 24.61
C ARG A 205 12.30 2.46 25.90
N GLU A 206 12.96 2.48 27.05
CA GLU A 206 12.29 2.41 28.35
C GLU A 206 11.46 3.68 28.59
N VAL A 207 11.99 4.84 28.20
CA VAL A 207 11.25 6.11 28.25
C VAL A 207 10.02 6.08 27.34
N LEU A 208 10.14 5.55 26.12
CA LEU A 208 8.98 5.45 25.22
C LEU A 208 7.94 4.47 25.77
N ILE A 209 8.35 3.30 26.25
CA ILE A 209 7.44 2.29 26.81
C ILE A 209 6.71 2.85 28.04
N ALA A 210 7.42 3.53 28.95
CA ALA A 210 6.80 4.21 30.08
C ALA A 210 5.78 5.25 29.61
N SER A 211 6.15 6.10 28.65
CA SER A 211 5.25 7.09 28.05
C SER A 211 4.01 6.46 27.38
N LEU A 212 4.15 5.30 26.71
CA LEU A 212 3.03 4.58 26.12
C LEU A 212 2.10 4.03 27.21
N ARG A 213 2.66 3.45 28.29
CA ARG A 213 1.88 2.94 29.43
C ARG A 213 1.12 4.07 30.14
N ASP A 214 1.75 5.23 30.33
CA ASP A 214 1.12 6.43 30.91
C ASP A 214 -0.05 6.95 30.07
N ARG A 215 0.01 6.73 28.75
CA ARG A 215 -1.09 7.01 27.80
C ARG A 215 -2.20 5.95 27.82
N GLY A 216 -2.11 4.94 28.67
CA GLY A 216 -3.04 3.81 28.75
C GLY A 216 -2.87 2.78 27.63
N ILE A 217 -1.73 2.79 26.91
CA ILE A 217 -1.46 1.86 25.83
C ILE A 217 -0.81 0.62 26.42
N LEU A 218 -1.42 -0.54 26.17
CA LEU A 218 -0.85 -1.81 26.59
C LEU A 218 0.35 -2.16 25.70
N VAL A 219 1.49 -2.38 26.34
CA VAL A 219 2.75 -2.77 25.72
C VAL A 219 3.13 -4.18 26.20
N VAL A 220 3.40 -5.08 25.25
CA VAL A 220 3.99 -6.40 25.53
C VAL A 220 5.45 -6.35 25.11
N ASP A 221 6.32 -6.40 26.11
CA ASP A 221 7.76 -6.29 25.95
C ASP A 221 8.41 -7.65 26.24
N PRO A 222 9.17 -8.24 25.29
CA PRO A 222 9.85 -9.52 25.50
C PRO A 222 10.97 -9.48 26.55
N ASP A 223 11.52 -8.30 26.86
CA ASP A 223 12.63 -8.16 27.81
C ASP A 223 12.14 -7.96 29.25
N GLN A 224 10.83 -7.80 29.46
CA GLN A 224 10.20 -7.62 30.77
C GLN A 224 9.25 -8.78 31.16
N SER A 225 9.23 -9.87 30.39
CA SER A 225 8.35 -11.04 30.59
C SER A 225 8.99 -12.16 31.41
#